data_AF-A0A1Q5T8B3-F1
#
_entry.id   AF-A0A1Q5T8B3-F1
#
_cell.length_a   1.000
_cell.length_b   1.000
_cell.length_c   1.000
_cell.angle_alpha   90.00
_cell.angle_beta   90.00
_cell.angle_gamma   90.00
#
_symmetry.space_group_name_H-M   'P 1'
#
loop_
_entity.id
_entity.type
_entity.pdbx_description
1 polymer ?
#
loop_
_entity_poly.entity_id
_entity_poly.type
_entity_poly.pdbx_seq_one_letter_code
_entity_poly.pdbx_strand_id
1 'polypeptide(L)'
;MQEENAVQRYDICTAEKVQDDALKICDLNGMNIFKRPRTASGSHESRLIEAALSVDSYYNRPMPNRDVFFSYYSFLRAPNLQSLQSADRSFLEAQECLHIPSGPILEAVMSRYFLYVHPCLPVINEAEFWPMLNQEATGKSSFSLLVFQAMMFAACSYISLADAQKWGAESILEMRNSFYRRAKFLYNFGVENDPLCIAQALTLLTYQSSGTNHLSNTTWLGLAIQQAHLIHAHLYHRCPVEGRYKRSELKRLWWCLIIRDRIVSLGMRRPLQILPTHFEVASRDPLLMDDLSDEIHTSQVYDSETKEMLCKIMTSLCRLAVSLTNVIMTLYPLDPFPDGQGGGQSADIASIDDIQSRLHYWAATHMLRPSPEDSDCHSSVAFFKQLTALYFE
;
A
#
# COMPACT_ATOMS: atom_id res chain seq x y z
N MET A 1 -59.07 -21.97 37.29
CA MET A 1 -58.09 -22.57 36.37
C MET A 1 -57.02 -21.51 36.12
N GLN A 2 -56.06 -21.25 37.03
CA GLN A 2 -55.15 -22.21 37.72
C GLN A 2 -54.56 -23.16 36.67
N GLU A 3 -53.28 -23.28 36.38
CA GLU A 3 -51.97 -22.86 36.91
C GLU A 3 -51.10 -22.62 35.65
N GLU A 4 -50.02 -21.86 35.59
CA GLU A 4 -48.74 -22.05 36.27
C GLU A 4 -47.92 -20.77 36.08
N ASN A 5 -47.52 -20.19 37.20
CA ASN A 5 -46.61 -19.07 37.28
C ASN A 5 -45.63 -19.45 38.38
N ALA A 6 -44.63 -20.28 38.08
CA ALA A 6 -43.58 -20.67 39.03
C ALA A 6 -42.43 -21.42 38.36
N VAL A 7 -41.51 -20.73 37.66
CA VAL A 7 -40.06 -20.97 37.82
C VAL A 7 -39.33 -19.66 37.51
N GLN A 8 -39.22 -18.81 38.52
CA GLN A 8 -38.20 -17.79 38.60
C GLN A 8 -37.10 -18.36 39.51
N ARG A 9 -35.84 -18.23 39.06
CA ARG A 9 -34.57 -18.43 39.80
C ARG A 9 -33.94 -19.82 39.67
N TYR A 10 -32.60 -19.79 39.54
CA TYR A 10 -31.66 -20.78 38.98
C TYR A 10 -31.66 -20.72 37.45
N ASP A 11 -30.74 -20.06 36.73
CA ASP A 11 -29.30 -19.92 36.96
C ASP A 11 -28.75 -18.52 36.66
N ILE A 12 -28.08 -17.97 37.66
CA ILE A 12 -27.00 -17.00 37.51
C ILE A 12 -25.74 -17.85 37.34
N CYS A 13 -25.22 -17.96 36.12
CA CYS A 13 -23.79 -18.05 35.77
C CYS A 13 -23.71 -18.46 34.29
N THR A 14 -22.76 -17.90 33.54
CA THR A 14 -22.42 -18.21 32.13
C THR A 14 -23.26 -17.53 31.03
N ALA A 15 -23.17 -16.20 30.93
CA ALA A 15 -23.33 -15.50 29.65
C ALA A 15 -22.49 -14.20 29.54
N GLU A 16 -21.42 -14.10 30.33
CA GLU A 16 -20.33 -13.11 30.15
C GLU A 16 -19.08 -13.87 29.69
N LYS A 17 -19.01 -14.16 28.39
CA LYS A 17 -17.80 -14.55 27.65
C LYS A 17 -18.16 -14.77 26.18
N VAL A 18 -18.29 -13.66 25.44
CA VAL A 18 -17.71 -13.44 24.10
C VAL A 18 -17.83 -11.94 23.89
N GLN A 19 -16.88 -11.21 24.46
CA GLN A 19 -16.60 -9.82 24.14
C GLN A 19 -15.28 -9.79 23.40
N ASP A 20 -15.19 -8.86 22.44
CA ASP A 20 -14.00 -8.46 21.71
C ASP A 20 -13.39 -9.48 20.74
N ASP A 21 -13.74 -9.32 19.46
CA ASP A 21 -12.76 -9.17 18.39
C ASP A 21 -13.48 -8.96 17.05
N ALA A 22 -13.68 -7.68 16.67
CA ALA A 22 -13.83 -7.21 15.28
C ALA A 22 -14.36 -5.78 15.26
N LEU A 23 -13.51 -4.79 15.51
CA LEU A 23 -13.80 -3.43 15.06
C LEU A 23 -12.53 -2.60 14.87
N LYS A 24 -12.46 -2.02 13.65
CA LYS A 24 -11.54 -0.97 13.17
C LYS A 24 -10.22 -1.44 12.55
N ILE A 25 -10.33 -2.17 11.43
CA ILE A 25 -9.32 -2.06 10.37
C ILE A 25 -9.60 -0.74 9.63
N CYS A 26 -8.59 0.12 9.56
CA CYS A 26 -8.66 1.41 8.87
C CYS A 26 -8.90 1.19 7.37
N ASP A 27 -9.81 2.00 6.79
CA ASP A 27 -10.18 2.04 5.38
C ASP A 27 -9.06 1.61 4.43
N LEU A 28 -9.15 0.37 3.97
CA LEU A 28 -8.30 -0.14 2.91
C LEU A 28 -8.68 0.58 1.61
N ASN A 29 -7.87 1.57 1.24
CA ASN A 29 -7.67 2.01 -0.14
C ASN A 29 -8.85 2.64 -0.89
N GLY A 30 -9.82 3.26 -0.21
CA GLY A 30 -10.80 4.10 -0.90
C GLY A 30 -11.85 3.33 -1.72
N MET A 31 -12.02 2.03 -1.48
CA MET A 31 -13.24 1.35 -1.85
C MET A 31 -14.17 1.32 -0.62
N ASN A 32 -15.23 2.13 -0.65
CA ASN A 32 -16.38 1.98 0.25
C ASN A 32 -17.14 0.69 -0.15
N ILE A 33 -16.66 -0.50 0.26
CA ILE A 33 -17.27 -1.79 -0.15
C ILE A 33 -18.42 -2.20 0.78
N PHE A 34 -18.65 -1.54 1.91
CA PHE A 34 -19.78 -1.82 2.78
C PHE A 34 -20.75 -0.64 2.85
N LYS A 35 -21.75 -0.65 1.97
CA LYS A 35 -22.99 0.11 2.21
C LYS A 35 -23.62 -0.41 3.52
N ARG A 36 -23.71 0.45 4.54
CA ARG A 36 -24.70 0.25 5.64
C ARG A 36 -26.11 0.52 5.10
N PRO A 37 -27.16 -0.17 5.59
CA PRO A 37 -28.52 0.34 5.49
C PRO A 37 -28.66 1.57 6.38
N ARG A 38 -29.46 2.54 5.92
CA ARG A 38 -29.87 3.71 6.69
C ARG A 38 -30.63 3.29 7.95
N THR A 39 -30.19 3.75 9.12
CA THR A 39 -31.10 4.13 10.21
C THR A 39 -30.54 5.38 10.91
N ALA A 40 -31.46 6.28 11.27
CA ALA A 40 -31.19 7.59 11.83
C ALA A 40 -31.41 7.59 13.36
N SER A 41 -30.48 8.20 14.08
CA SER A 41 -30.62 9.03 15.29
C SER A 41 -29.20 9.21 15.84
N GLY A 42 -28.69 10.36 16.27
CA GLY A 42 -29.29 11.60 16.72
C GLY A 42 -28.42 12.11 17.87
N SER A 43 -27.84 13.30 17.69
CA SER A 43 -27.29 14.24 18.68
C SER A 43 -26.06 13.93 19.56
N HIS A 44 -25.51 12.70 19.64
CA HIS A 44 -24.30 12.47 20.47
C HIS A 44 -22.96 12.50 19.70
N GLU A 45 -22.95 12.19 18.39
CA GLU A 45 -21.74 12.15 17.56
C GLU A 45 -21.12 13.53 17.28
N SER A 46 -21.92 14.60 17.24
CA SER A 46 -21.41 15.95 16.92
C SER A 46 -20.49 16.52 18.00
N ARG A 47 -20.66 16.14 19.28
CA ARG A 47 -19.80 16.61 20.38
C ARG A 47 -18.44 15.91 20.43
N LEU A 48 -18.35 14.69 19.88
CA LEU A 48 -17.08 13.94 19.80
C LEU A 48 -16.21 14.42 18.64
N ILE A 49 -16.83 14.91 17.56
CA ILE A 49 -16.13 15.49 16.41
C ILE A 49 -15.51 16.85 16.76
N GLU A 50 -16.18 17.67 17.59
CA GLU A 50 -15.63 18.93 18.08
C GLU A 50 -14.44 18.73 19.03
N ALA A 51 -14.48 17.68 19.87
CA ALA A 51 -13.35 17.33 20.73
C ALA A 51 -12.13 16.79 19.94
N ALA A 52 -12.38 16.08 18.82
CA ALA A 52 -11.34 15.57 17.94
C ALA A 52 -10.68 16.65 17.04
N LEU A 53 -11.23 17.87 17.00
CA LEU A 53 -10.78 18.97 16.14
C LEU A 53 -10.17 20.16 16.91
N SER A 54 -10.08 20.10 18.23
CA SER A 54 -9.42 21.14 19.03
C SER A 54 -7.89 20.98 18.96
N VAL A 55 -7.24 21.87 18.21
CA VAL A 55 -5.80 21.86 17.90
C VAL A 55 -4.91 22.38 19.06
N ASP A 56 -5.46 22.84 20.18
CA ASP A 56 -4.66 23.47 21.23
C ASP A 56 -4.68 22.70 22.56
N SER A 57 -3.66 21.86 22.80
CA SER A 57 -3.01 21.62 24.12
C SER A 57 -2.20 20.31 24.21
N TYR A 58 -1.13 20.15 23.41
CA TYR A 58 -0.29 18.94 23.47
C TYR A 58 1.15 19.14 23.94
N TYR A 59 1.54 20.35 24.35
CA TYR A 59 2.85 20.59 24.96
C TYR A 59 2.77 20.42 26.48
N ASN A 60 2.97 19.21 26.99
CA ASN A 60 3.69 18.90 28.24
C ASN A 60 3.32 17.51 28.80
N ARG A 61 3.96 16.44 28.30
CA ARG A 61 4.26 15.25 29.12
C ARG A 61 5.62 14.66 28.74
N PRO A 62 6.50 14.36 29.71
CA PRO A 62 7.75 13.66 29.45
C PRO A 62 7.48 12.14 29.37
N MET A 63 7.85 11.52 28.25
CA MET A 63 7.78 10.07 28.01
C MET A 63 9.18 9.59 27.54
N PRO A 64 9.61 8.37 27.89
CA PRO A 64 10.93 7.86 27.52
C PRO A 64 11.06 7.73 25.99
N ASN A 65 12.19 8.14 25.43
CA ASN A 65 12.52 8.27 24.00
C ASN A 65 11.79 7.26 23.08
N ARG A 66 10.73 7.72 22.39
CA ARG A 66 9.87 6.92 21.50
C ARG A 66 10.47 6.77 20.10
N ASP A 67 10.96 7.88 19.57
CA ASP A 67 11.70 7.92 18.32
C ASP A 67 13.17 8.29 18.59
N VAL A 68 14.05 7.78 17.76
CA VAL A 68 15.47 8.15 17.71
C VAL A 68 15.74 8.92 16.42
N PHE A 69 16.72 9.81 16.45
CA PHE A 69 17.17 10.48 15.24
C PHE A 69 17.65 9.44 14.21
N PHE A 70 17.34 9.63 12.93
CA PHE A 70 17.52 8.59 11.90
C PHE A 70 18.94 8.06 11.80
N SER A 71 19.95 8.88 12.14
CA SER A 71 21.36 8.47 12.12
C SER A 71 21.73 7.43 13.18
N TYR A 72 20.83 7.13 14.12
CA TYR A 72 20.95 5.97 15.01
C TYR A 72 20.99 4.67 14.20
N TYR A 73 20.24 4.61 13.09
CA TYR A 73 20.26 3.52 12.14
C TYR A 73 21.27 3.82 11.03
N SER A 74 22.44 3.20 11.09
CA SER A 74 23.58 3.47 10.19
C SER A 74 23.27 3.25 8.70
N PHE A 75 22.29 2.41 8.39
CA PHE A 75 21.85 2.15 7.01
C PHE A 75 20.98 3.28 6.45
N LEU A 76 20.37 4.15 7.28
CA LEU A 76 19.51 5.22 6.79
C LEU A 76 20.32 6.43 6.30
N ARG A 77 19.95 6.95 5.13
CA ARG A 77 20.56 8.15 4.54
C ARG A 77 19.54 9.24 4.20
N ALA A 78 20.01 10.48 4.29
CA ALA A 78 19.29 11.69 3.90
C ALA A 78 20.25 12.59 3.10
N PRO A 79 20.51 12.27 1.82
CA PRO A 79 21.68 12.76 1.08
C PRO A 79 21.75 14.28 0.97
N ASN A 80 20.62 14.96 0.77
CA ASN A 80 20.59 16.41 0.61
C ASN A 80 20.36 17.17 1.91
N LEU A 81 20.18 16.50 3.05
CA LEU A 81 19.80 17.15 4.31
C LEU A 81 20.76 18.28 4.70
N GLN A 82 22.08 18.07 4.55
CA GLN A 82 23.10 19.06 4.90
C GLN A 82 23.17 20.24 3.91
N SER A 83 22.65 20.06 2.69
CA SER A 83 22.60 21.13 1.67
C SER A 83 21.40 22.08 1.87
N LEU A 84 20.43 21.69 2.70
CA LEU A 84 19.26 22.51 3.00
C LEU A 84 19.60 23.72 3.88
N GLN A 85 18.80 24.77 3.75
CA GLN A 85 18.90 25.94 4.62
C GLN A 85 18.72 25.53 6.09
N SER A 86 19.30 26.29 7.01
CA SER A 86 19.16 26.02 8.45
C SER A 86 17.69 26.05 8.89
N ALA A 87 16.90 27.00 8.37
CA ALA A 87 15.47 27.11 8.65
C ALA A 87 14.70 25.86 8.22
N ASP A 88 15.00 25.32 7.03
CA ASP A 88 14.38 24.10 6.51
C ASP A 88 14.73 22.87 7.35
N ARG A 89 16.00 22.75 7.77
CA ARG A 89 16.43 21.68 8.69
C ARG A 89 15.73 21.77 10.04
N SER A 90 15.67 22.96 10.62
CA SER A 90 14.94 23.20 11.88
C SER A 90 13.45 22.90 11.74
N PHE A 91 12.84 23.20 10.59
CA PHE A 91 11.46 22.85 10.31
C PHE A 91 11.28 21.32 10.25
N LEU A 92 12.11 20.61 9.48
CA LEU A 92 12.05 19.14 9.37
C LEU A 92 12.22 18.47 10.73
N GLU A 93 13.12 18.98 11.56
CA GLU A 93 13.35 18.51 12.93
C GLU A 93 12.15 18.78 13.83
N ALA A 94 11.62 20.01 13.84
CA ALA A 94 10.42 20.36 14.61
C ALA A 94 9.17 19.59 14.17
N GLN A 95 9.15 19.13 12.93
CA GLN A 95 8.10 18.28 12.36
C GLN A 95 8.37 16.77 12.55
N GLU A 96 9.47 16.41 13.23
CA GLU A 96 9.94 15.04 13.51
C GLU A 96 10.20 14.19 12.25
N CYS A 97 10.48 14.82 11.12
CA CYS A 97 10.72 14.11 9.85
C CYS A 97 12.01 13.28 9.88
N LEU A 98 12.95 13.66 10.75
CA LEU A 98 14.26 13.05 10.93
C LEU A 98 14.27 11.99 12.04
N HIS A 99 13.09 11.60 12.54
CA HIS A 99 12.93 10.69 13.67
C HIS A 99 12.22 9.40 13.26
N ILE A 100 12.71 8.27 13.79
CA ILE A 100 12.29 6.91 13.50
C ILE A 100 12.00 6.16 14.80
N PRO A 101 10.95 5.34 14.90
CA PRO A 101 10.69 4.52 16.08
C PRO A 101 11.89 3.66 16.45
N SER A 102 12.11 3.48 17.76
CA SER A 102 13.16 2.58 18.26
C SER A 102 12.64 1.19 18.61
N GLY A 103 13.49 0.18 18.42
CA GLY A 103 13.29 -1.18 18.95
C GLY A 103 12.00 -1.87 18.48
N PRO A 104 11.15 -2.40 19.39
CA PRO A 104 10.05 -3.29 19.03
C PRO A 104 8.98 -2.68 18.12
N ILE A 105 8.74 -1.36 18.21
CA ILE A 105 7.74 -0.71 17.36
C ILE A 105 8.20 -0.68 15.91
N LEU A 106 9.49 -0.45 15.67
CA LEU A 106 10.01 -0.46 14.32
C LEU A 106 9.89 -1.85 13.70
N GLU A 107 10.31 -2.89 14.43
CA GLU A 107 10.18 -4.29 14.01
C GLU A 107 8.73 -4.67 13.71
N ALA A 108 7.80 -4.28 14.57
CA ALA A 108 6.37 -4.52 14.35
C ALA A 108 5.88 -3.83 13.07
N VAL A 109 6.19 -2.54 12.87
CA VAL A 109 5.76 -1.78 11.68
C VAL A 109 6.37 -2.38 10.41
N MET A 110 7.66 -2.72 10.40
CA MET A 110 8.32 -3.33 9.23
C MET A 110 7.78 -4.73 8.94
N SER A 111 7.52 -5.54 9.97
CA SER A 111 6.87 -6.85 9.79
C SER A 111 5.49 -6.70 9.14
N ARG A 112 4.70 -5.70 9.55
CA ARG A 112 3.39 -5.41 8.93
C ARG A 112 3.51 -4.93 7.48
N TYR A 113 4.56 -4.20 7.14
CA TYR A 113 4.84 -3.84 5.75
C TYR A 113 5.00 -5.10 4.87
N PHE A 114 5.89 -6.01 5.26
CA PHE A 114 6.17 -7.22 4.46
C PHE A 114 5.04 -8.25 4.49
N LEU A 115 4.25 -8.30 5.57
CA LEU A 115 3.06 -9.15 5.65
C LEU A 115 1.90 -8.65 4.77
N TYR A 116 1.65 -7.35 4.69
CA TYR A 116 0.37 -6.87 4.15
C TYR A 116 0.46 -5.89 2.98
N VAL A 117 1.57 -5.17 2.84
CA VAL A 117 1.78 -4.23 1.73
C VAL A 117 2.57 -4.91 0.61
N HIS A 118 3.72 -5.49 0.94
CA HIS A 118 4.66 -6.07 0.00
C HIS A 118 4.06 -7.13 -0.94
N PRO A 119 3.19 -8.06 -0.51
CA PRO A 119 2.66 -9.09 -1.42
C PRO A 119 1.78 -8.56 -2.55
N CYS A 120 1.23 -7.35 -2.43
CA CYS A 120 0.48 -6.66 -3.50
C CYS A 120 1.28 -5.54 -4.18
N LEU A 121 2.36 -5.06 -3.55
CA LEU A 121 3.16 -3.96 -4.06
C LEU A 121 4.62 -4.12 -3.62
N PRO A 122 5.37 -5.08 -4.20
CA PRO A 122 6.72 -5.41 -3.80
C PRO A 122 7.69 -4.38 -4.38
N VAL A 123 7.58 -3.12 -3.99
CA VAL A 123 8.38 -2.03 -4.55
C VAL A 123 9.78 -1.94 -3.93
N ILE A 124 9.98 -2.60 -2.79
CA ILE A 124 11.24 -2.73 -2.05
C ILE A 124 11.77 -4.16 -2.22
N ASN A 125 13.08 -4.35 -2.19
CA ASN A 125 13.66 -5.70 -2.12
C ASN A 125 13.71 -6.20 -0.69
N GLU A 126 12.92 -7.23 -0.38
CA GLU A 126 12.89 -7.79 0.98
C GLU A 126 14.22 -8.49 1.35
N ALA A 127 14.81 -9.21 0.40
CA ALA A 127 16.08 -9.92 0.61
C ALA A 127 17.23 -8.97 0.92
N GLU A 128 17.23 -7.78 0.32
CA GLU A 128 18.22 -6.74 0.62
C GLU A 128 17.84 -5.95 1.89
N PHE A 129 16.55 -5.78 2.19
CA PHE A 129 16.07 -4.94 3.30
C PHE A 129 16.41 -5.51 4.69
N TRP A 130 16.09 -6.78 4.94
CA TRP A 130 16.25 -7.36 6.27
C TRP A 130 17.70 -7.35 6.78
N PRO A 131 18.72 -7.72 5.97
CA PRO A 131 20.12 -7.59 6.39
C PRO A 131 20.52 -6.14 6.72
N MET A 132 19.94 -5.14 6.04
CA MET A 132 20.19 -3.73 6.36
C MET A 132 19.60 -3.34 7.71
N LEU A 133 18.34 -3.74 7.98
CA LEU A 133 17.66 -3.45 9.24
C LEU A 133 18.38 -4.10 10.43
N ASN A 134 18.80 -5.36 10.26
CA ASN A 134 19.50 -6.14 11.28
C ASN A 134 20.98 -5.76 11.45
N GLN A 135 21.49 -4.83 10.63
CA GLN A 135 22.91 -4.42 10.60
C GLN A 135 23.86 -5.59 10.26
N GLU A 136 23.36 -6.58 9.52
CA GLU A 136 24.08 -7.76 9.05
C GLU A 136 24.61 -7.59 7.61
N ALA A 137 24.18 -6.53 6.92
CA ALA A 137 24.58 -6.25 5.55
C ALA A 137 26.11 -6.06 5.44
N THR A 138 26.72 -6.81 4.53
CA THR A 138 28.16 -6.66 4.23
C THR A 138 28.36 -5.51 3.24
N GLY A 139 29.12 -4.49 3.63
CA GLY A 139 29.46 -3.33 2.77
C GLY A 139 28.67 -2.06 3.05
N LYS A 140 28.72 -1.10 2.11
CA LYS A 140 28.04 0.21 2.22
C LYS A 140 26.62 0.16 1.68
N SER A 141 25.78 -0.72 2.22
CA SER A 141 24.35 -0.73 1.90
C SER A 141 23.67 0.44 2.60
N SER A 142 22.87 1.22 1.88
CA SER A 142 22.16 2.37 2.43
C SER A 142 20.73 2.43 1.92
N PHE A 143 19.84 2.97 2.75
CA PHE A 143 18.41 3.03 2.49
C PHE A 143 17.90 4.46 2.68
N SER A 144 17.01 4.88 1.80
CA SER A 144 16.48 6.24 1.81
C SER A 144 15.57 6.49 3.01
N LEU A 145 15.83 7.54 3.79
CA LEU A 145 14.96 7.97 4.87
C LEU A 145 13.54 8.29 4.37
N LEU A 146 13.43 8.87 3.17
CA LEU A 146 12.14 9.17 2.54
C LEU A 146 11.33 7.90 2.30
N VAL A 147 11.96 6.87 1.70
CA VAL A 147 11.32 5.57 1.46
C VAL A 147 10.91 4.93 2.78
N PHE A 148 11.77 4.99 3.78
CA PHE A 148 11.52 4.38 5.08
C PHE A 148 10.31 5.00 5.81
N GLN A 149 10.19 6.33 5.80
CA GLN A 149 8.99 7.02 6.33
C GLN A 149 7.72 6.64 5.54
N ALA A 150 7.82 6.49 4.21
CA ALA A 150 6.71 6.07 3.38
C ALA A 150 6.29 4.60 3.61
N MET A 151 7.24 3.72 3.91
CA MET A 151 6.97 2.33 4.33
C MET A 151 6.20 2.29 5.64
N MET A 152 6.63 3.05 6.66
CA MET A 152 5.91 3.13 7.95
C MET A 152 4.49 3.65 7.76
N PHE A 153 4.32 4.71 6.96
CA PHE A 153 3.00 5.21 6.58
C PHE A 153 2.09 4.13 5.98
N ALA A 154 2.59 3.37 4.99
CA ALA A 154 1.80 2.34 4.32
C ALA A 154 1.45 1.18 5.27
N ALA A 155 2.39 0.81 6.15
CA ALA A 155 2.24 -0.30 7.09
C ALA A 155 1.29 0.01 8.26
N CYS A 156 1.14 1.29 8.65
CA CYS A 156 0.26 1.68 9.76
C CYS A 156 -1.20 1.24 9.57
N SER A 157 -1.69 0.98 8.36
CA SER A 157 -3.05 0.45 8.19
C SER A 157 -3.24 -0.96 8.78
N TYR A 158 -2.15 -1.65 9.13
CA TYR A 158 -2.13 -3.05 9.54
C TYR A 158 -1.50 -3.26 10.94
N ILE A 159 -1.17 -2.20 11.66
CA ILE A 159 -0.69 -2.30 13.04
C ILE A 159 -1.85 -2.44 14.02
N SER A 160 -1.58 -2.93 15.23
CA SER A 160 -2.58 -2.97 16.30
C SER A 160 -2.74 -1.60 16.95
N LEU A 161 -3.92 -1.32 17.53
CA LEU A 161 -4.13 -0.12 18.34
C LEU A 161 -3.17 -0.08 19.54
N ALA A 162 -2.85 -1.25 20.12
CA ALA A 162 -1.91 -1.35 21.23
C ALA A 162 -0.50 -0.89 20.82
N ASP A 163 -0.02 -1.26 19.63
CA ASP A 163 1.30 -0.82 19.15
C ASP A 163 1.30 0.67 18.80
N ALA A 164 0.20 1.20 18.26
CA ALA A 164 0.04 2.65 18.06
C ALA A 164 0.10 3.42 19.39
N GLN A 165 -0.57 2.92 20.44
CA GLN A 165 -0.54 3.51 21.78
C GLN A 165 0.83 3.41 22.46
N LYS A 166 1.54 2.28 22.28
CA LYS A 166 2.94 2.14 22.74
C LYS A 166 3.86 3.14 22.05
N TRP A 167 3.70 3.33 20.73
CA TRP A 167 4.43 4.37 19.99
C TRP A 167 4.08 5.77 20.51
N GLY A 168 2.81 5.98 20.88
CA GLY A 168 2.38 7.22 21.52
C GLY A 168 1.18 7.91 20.89
N ALA A 169 0.56 7.30 19.88
CA ALA A 169 -0.64 7.81 19.24
C ALA A 169 -1.89 7.37 19.99
N GLU A 170 -2.92 8.22 19.99
CA GLU A 170 -4.26 7.91 20.49
C GLU A 170 -5.00 6.98 19.52
N SER A 171 -4.60 6.97 18.24
CA SER A 171 -5.20 6.11 17.21
C SER A 171 -4.21 5.67 16.13
N ILE A 172 -4.54 4.59 15.44
CA ILE A 172 -3.81 4.13 14.24
C ILE A 172 -3.79 5.21 13.15
N LEU A 173 -4.91 5.94 13.00
CA LEU A 173 -5.03 7.02 12.02
C LEU A 173 -4.06 8.17 12.31
N GLU A 174 -3.91 8.54 13.57
CA GLU A 174 -2.96 9.58 13.99
C GLU A 174 -1.52 9.17 13.68
N MET A 175 -1.11 7.96 14.06
CA MET A 175 0.22 7.42 13.75
C MET A 175 0.48 7.40 12.23
N ARG A 176 -0.49 6.91 11.45
CA ARG A 176 -0.42 6.90 9.99
C ARG A 176 -0.26 8.31 9.41
N ASN A 177 -1.05 9.27 9.89
CA ASN A 177 -0.99 10.66 9.43
C ASN A 177 0.36 11.32 9.79
N SER A 178 0.95 10.97 10.93
CA SER A 178 2.28 11.45 11.30
C SER A 178 3.33 10.99 10.29
N PHE A 179 3.42 9.70 9.99
CA PHE A 179 4.38 9.18 9.00
C PHE A 179 4.12 9.68 7.59
N TYR A 180 2.85 9.83 7.19
CA TYR A 180 2.51 10.46 5.91
C TYR A 180 3.06 11.89 5.82
N ARG A 181 2.84 12.70 6.85
CA ARG A 181 3.31 14.09 6.93
C ARG A 181 4.84 14.15 6.89
N ARG A 182 5.51 13.30 7.67
CA ARG A 182 6.98 13.19 7.69
C ARG A 182 7.53 12.86 6.30
N ALA A 183 7.03 11.80 5.65
CA ALA A 183 7.45 11.44 4.29
C ALA A 183 7.17 12.54 3.26
N LYS A 184 5.99 13.16 3.32
CA LYS A 184 5.61 14.28 2.44
C LYS A 184 6.56 15.47 2.58
N PHE A 185 6.95 15.85 3.81
CA PHE A 185 7.90 16.93 4.01
C PHE A 185 9.31 16.57 3.52
N LEU A 186 9.80 15.36 3.77
CA LEU A 186 11.08 14.92 3.21
C LEU A 186 11.13 15.02 1.68
N TYR A 187 10.01 14.66 1.01
CA TYR A 187 9.87 14.84 -0.43
C TYR A 187 9.84 16.32 -0.83
N ASN A 188 8.97 17.13 -0.20
CA ASN A 188 8.79 18.55 -0.55
C ASN A 188 10.07 19.38 -0.38
N PHE A 189 10.90 19.06 0.61
CA PHE A 189 12.17 19.73 0.86
C PHE A 189 13.34 19.12 0.06
N GLY A 190 13.09 18.11 -0.78
CA GLY A 190 14.12 17.52 -1.66
C GLY A 190 15.25 16.81 -0.90
N VAL A 191 14.95 16.15 0.23
CA VAL A 191 15.95 15.45 1.06
C VAL A 191 16.58 14.26 0.33
N GLU A 192 15.82 13.58 -0.54
CA GLU A 192 16.30 12.52 -1.43
C GLU A 192 16.51 13.08 -2.84
N ASN A 193 17.51 12.57 -3.55
CA ASN A 193 17.83 12.96 -4.93
C ASN A 193 17.90 11.78 -5.90
N ASP A 194 17.84 10.53 -5.42
CA ASP A 194 17.78 9.36 -6.29
C ASP A 194 16.35 9.16 -6.81
N PRO A 195 16.08 9.30 -8.13
CA PRO A 195 14.74 9.14 -8.66
C PRO A 195 14.14 7.75 -8.43
N LEU A 196 14.96 6.69 -8.29
CA LEU A 196 14.46 5.37 -7.91
C LEU A 196 13.84 5.41 -6.52
N CYS A 197 14.59 5.89 -5.52
CA CYS A 197 14.10 6.01 -4.15
C CYS A 197 12.89 6.94 -4.06
N ILE A 198 12.90 8.06 -4.79
CA ILE A 198 11.75 8.97 -4.84
C ILE A 198 10.54 8.23 -5.44
N ALA A 199 10.68 7.56 -6.58
CA ALA A 199 9.58 6.81 -7.20
C ALA A 199 9.02 5.73 -6.26
N GLN A 200 9.87 4.97 -5.56
CA GLN A 200 9.45 3.97 -4.58
C GLN A 200 8.62 4.60 -3.45
N ALA A 201 9.12 5.70 -2.86
CA ALA A 201 8.41 6.40 -1.79
C ALA A 201 7.07 6.96 -2.27
N LEU A 202 7.04 7.62 -3.44
CA LEU A 202 5.82 8.18 -4.00
C LEU A 202 4.80 7.10 -4.36
N THR A 203 5.25 5.93 -4.82
CA THR A 203 4.39 4.76 -5.04
C THR A 203 3.72 4.33 -3.74
N LEU A 204 4.44 4.32 -2.62
CA LEU A 204 3.85 4.03 -1.29
C LEU A 204 2.90 5.14 -0.81
N LEU A 205 3.18 6.41 -1.09
CA LEU A 205 2.29 7.52 -0.75
C LEU A 205 0.95 7.48 -1.49
N THR A 206 0.82 6.70 -2.56
CA THR A 206 -0.47 6.46 -3.21
C THR A 206 -1.49 5.73 -2.32
N TYR A 207 -1.08 5.15 -1.18
CA TYR A 207 -1.98 4.65 -0.14
C TYR A 207 -2.69 5.77 0.61
N GLN A 208 -2.34 7.04 0.37
CA GLN A 208 -3.06 8.14 0.96
C GLN A 208 -4.41 8.31 0.28
N SER A 209 -5.46 8.14 1.08
CA SER A 209 -6.82 8.49 0.74
C SER A 209 -7.35 9.37 1.86
N SER A 210 -7.82 10.56 1.52
CA SER A 210 -8.49 11.46 2.46
C SER A 210 -9.86 11.82 1.90
N GLY A 211 -10.86 11.88 2.78
CA GLY A 211 -12.18 12.40 2.45
C GLY A 211 -12.16 13.87 2.01
N THR A 212 -11.09 14.62 2.32
CA THR A 212 -10.94 16.03 1.93
C THR A 212 -10.07 16.24 0.69
N ASN A 213 -9.19 15.29 0.37
CA ASN A 213 -8.33 15.36 -0.81
C ASN A 213 -8.45 14.07 -1.62
N HIS A 214 -9.53 13.98 -2.38
CA HIS A 214 -9.82 12.81 -3.19
C HIS A 214 -8.74 12.52 -4.24
N LEU A 215 -8.02 13.54 -4.73
CA LEU A 215 -7.02 13.40 -5.79
C LEU A 215 -5.63 12.99 -5.28
N SER A 216 -5.42 12.90 -3.95
CA SER A 216 -4.09 12.68 -3.37
C SER A 216 -3.37 11.45 -3.94
N ASN A 217 -4.06 10.32 -4.07
CA ASN A 217 -3.48 9.09 -4.63
C ASN A 217 -3.11 9.22 -6.12
N THR A 218 -3.97 9.86 -6.92
CA THR A 218 -3.72 10.17 -8.33
C THR A 218 -2.51 11.09 -8.50
N THR A 219 -2.40 12.14 -7.68
CA THR A 219 -1.25 13.05 -7.70
C THR A 219 0.05 12.34 -7.36
N TRP A 220 0.08 11.54 -6.29
CA TRP A 220 1.29 10.78 -5.92
C TRP A 220 1.70 9.78 -6.99
N LEU A 221 0.72 9.11 -7.60
CA LEU A 221 0.97 8.18 -8.69
C LEU A 221 1.57 8.87 -9.91
N GLY A 222 1.02 10.03 -10.32
CA GLY A 222 1.56 10.81 -11.44
C GLY A 222 3.01 11.25 -11.21
N LEU A 223 3.32 11.72 -9.99
CA LEU A 223 4.68 12.08 -9.62
C LEU A 223 5.62 10.85 -9.57
N ALA A 224 5.16 9.70 -9.08
CA ALA A 224 5.93 8.46 -9.08
C ALA A 224 6.25 7.98 -10.49
N ILE A 225 5.28 8.06 -11.41
CA ILE A 225 5.46 7.75 -12.83
C ILE A 225 6.53 8.66 -13.43
N GLN A 226 6.45 9.98 -13.21
CA GLN A 226 7.46 10.93 -13.71
C GLN A 226 8.87 10.56 -13.26
N GLN A 227 9.06 10.23 -11.98
CA GLN A 227 10.37 9.81 -11.44
C GLN A 227 10.86 8.49 -12.05
N ALA A 228 9.96 7.53 -12.26
CA ALA A 228 10.28 6.26 -12.93
C ALA A 228 10.68 6.46 -14.41
N HIS A 229 10.12 7.46 -15.09
CA HIS A 229 10.52 7.83 -16.45
C HIS A 229 11.93 8.43 -16.50
N LEU A 230 12.35 9.21 -15.50
CA LEU A 230 13.71 9.79 -15.43
C LEU A 230 14.82 8.73 -15.40
N ILE A 231 14.53 7.54 -14.89
CA ILE A 231 15.46 6.40 -14.82
C ILE A 231 15.13 5.31 -15.84
N HIS A 232 14.26 5.62 -16.80
CA HIS A 232 13.83 4.70 -17.86
C HIS A 232 13.28 3.35 -17.36
N ALA A 233 12.57 3.33 -16.22
CA ALA A 233 12.03 2.10 -15.66
C ALA A 233 11.06 1.38 -16.62
N HIS A 234 10.29 2.14 -17.42
CA HIS A 234 9.43 1.63 -18.50
C HIS A 234 10.18 0.90 -19.63
N LEU A 235 11.52 1.05 -19.69
CA LEU A 235 12.43 0.40 -20.62
C LEU A 235 13.38 -0.57 -19.91
N TYR A 236 13.01 -1.12 -18.75
CA TYR A 236 13.83 -2.03 -17.95
C TYR A 236 14.47 -3.17 -18.77
N HIS A 237 13.82 -3.65 -19.83
CA HIS A 237 14.33 -4.71 -20.72
C HIS A 237 15.53 -4.29 -21.56
N ARG A 238 15.72 -2.99 -21.77
CA ARG A 238 16.89 -2.38 -22.43
C ARG A 238 17.91 -1.86 -21.43
N CYS A 239 17.74 -2.17 -20.14
CA CYS A 239 18.67 -1.74 -19.11
C CYS A 239 20.08 -2.29 -19.42
N PRO A 240 21.11 -1.43 -19.47
CA PRO A 240 22.48 -1.88 -19.66
C PRO A 240 22.93 -2.74 -18.47
N VAL A 241 23.78 -3.73 -18.73
CA VAL A 241 24.31 -4.64 -17.69
C VAL A 241 25.10 -3.87 -16.62
N GLU A 242 25.86 -2.86 -17.05
CA GLU A 242 26.69 -1.99 -16.18
C GLU A 242 25.97 -0.68 -15.81
N GLY A 243 24.65 -0.66 -15.81
CA GLY A 243 23.85 0.49 -15.42
C GLY A 243 23.93 0.79 -13.92
N ARG A 244 23.63 2.05 -13.55
CA ARG A 244 23.45 2.45 -12.13
C ARG A 244 22.37 1.63 -11.42
N TYR A 245 21.31 1.26 -12.14
CA TYR A 245 20.17 0.51 -11.62
C TYR A 245 20.14 -0.89 -12.23
N LYS A 246 19.73 -1.88 -11.45
CA LYS A 246 19.56 -3.25 -11.94
C LYS A 246 18.25 -3.34 -12.74
N ARG A 247 18.24 -4.20 -13.76
CA ARG A 247 17.02 -4.53 -14.51
C ARG A 247 15.87 -4.98 -13.61
N SER A 248 16.15 -5.77 -12.57
CA SER A 248 15.16 -6.30 -11.63
C SER A 248 14.47 -5.17 -10.85
N GLU A 249 15.23 -4.19 -10.35
CA GLU A 249 14.70 -3.02 -9.62
C GLU A 249 13.77 -2.19 -10.50
N LEU A 250 14.19 -1.92 -11.75
CA LEU A 250 13.41 -1.16 -12.71
C LEU A 250 12.12 -1.90 -13.10
N LYS A 251 12.21 -3.22 -13.35
CA LYS A 251 11.05 -4.07 -13.68
C LYS A 251 10.05 -4.08 -12.52
N ARG A 252 10.54 -4.28 -11.29
CA ARG A 252 9.76 -4.30 -10.06
C ARG A 252 9.02 -2.98 -9.84
N LEU A 253 9.73 -1.85 -9.87
CA LEU A 253 9.12 -0.52 -9.76
C LEU A 253 8.04 -0.29 -10.83
N TRP A 254 8.35 -0.58 -12.09
CA TRP A 254 7.43 -0.33 -13.21
C TRP A 254 6.15 -1.16 -13.09
N TRP A 255 6.25 -2.44 -12.74
CA TRP A 255 5.07 -3.29 -12.54
C TRP A 255 4.27 -2.91 -11.29
N CYS A 256 4.92 -2.45 -10.21
CA CYS A 256 4.22 -1.88 -9.05
C CYS A 256 3.41 -0.63 -9.43
N LEU A 257 3.98 0.28 -10.24
CA LEU A 257 3.26 1.43 -10.76
C LEU A 257 2.09 1.01 -11.65
N ILE A 258 2.27 -0.03 -12.47
CA ILE A 258 1.22 -0.54 -13.33
C ILE A 258 0.04 -1.05 -12.51
N ILE A 259 0.30 -1.95 -11.56
CA ILE A 259 -0.72 -2.51 -10.68
C ILE A 259 -1.44 -1.37 -9.96
N ARG A 260 -0.69 -0.40 -9.42
CA ARG A 260 -1.26 0.69 -8.64
C ARG A 260 -2.16 1.59 -9.48
N ASP A 261 -1.76 1.93 -10.71
CA ASP A 261 -2.57 2.71 -11.64
C ASP A 261 -3.91 2.03 -11.92
N ARG A 262 -3.91 0.72 -12.17
CA ARG A 262 -5.13 -0.04 -12.51
C ARG A 262 -6.07 -0.15 -11.30
N ILE A 263 -5.53 -0.48 -10.13
CA ILE A 263 -6.32 -0.60 -8.89
C ILE A 263 -6.90 0.75 -8.48
N VAL A 264 -6.12 1.83 -8.53
CA VAL A 264 -6.60 3.17 -8.19
C VAL A 264 -7.64 3.65 -9.19
N SER A 265 -7.42 3.46 -10.50
CA SER A 265 -8.38 3.86 -11.53
C SER A 265 -9.69 3.09 -11.44
N LEU A 266 -9.63 1.78 -11.18
CA LEU A 266 -10.81 0.94 -10.96
C LEU A 266 -11.56 1.35 -9.68
N GLY A 267 -10.85 1.43 -8.54
CA GLY A 267 -11.47 1.73 -7.24
C GLY A 267 -11.98 3.16 -7.10
N MET A 268 -11.27 4.13 -7.68
CA MET A 268 -11.60 5.56 -7.58
C MET A 268 -12.36 6.09 -8.81
N ARG A 269 -12.64 5.24 -9.80
CA ARG A 269 -13.37 5.56 -11.04
C ARG A 269 -12.72 6.68 -11.85
N ARG A 270 -11.46 6.49 -12.22
CA ARG A 270 -10.63 7.49 -12.90
C ARG A 270 -9.97 6.94 -14.15
N PRO A 271 -9.61 7.80 -15.12
CA PRO A 271 -8.77 7.39 -16.24
C PRO A 271 -7.41 6.84 -15.80
N LEU A 272 -6.79 6.04 -16.65
CA LEU A 272 -5.42 5.56 -16.47
C LEU A 272 -4.40 6.68 -16.66
N GLN A 273 -3.30 6.62 -15.92
CA GLN A 273 -2.14 7.49 -16.16
C GLN A 273 -1.07 6.81 -17.02
N ILE A 274 -0.98 5.47 -17.00
CA ILE A 274 -0.08 4.69 -17.84
C ILE A 274 -0.87 4.04 -18.97
N LEU A 275 -0.83 4.67 -20.14
CA LEU A 275 -1.53 4.20 -21.33
C LEU A 275 -0.80 3.05 -22.04
N PRO A 276 -1.52 2.20 -22.80
CA PRO A 276 -0.89 1.18 -23.66
C PRO A 276 0.12 1.74 -24.66
N THR A 277 -0.06 2.99 -25.12
CA THR A 277 0.92 3.65 -26.00
C THR A 277 2.25 3.93 -25.32
N HIS A 278 2.23 4.13 -24.00
CA HIS A 278 3.44 4.29 -23.19
C HIS A 278 4.05 2.94 -22.81
N PHE A 279 3.36 1.83 -23.11
CA PHE A 279 3.72 0.51 -22.65
C PHE A 279 3.02 -0.59 -23.46
N GLU A 280 3.78 -1.34 -24.27
CA GLU A 280 3.27 -2.56 -24.92
C GLU A 280 3.15 -3.71 -23.90
N VAL A 281 2.29 -3.55 -22.89
CA VAL A 281 2.04 -4.50 -21.80
C VAL A 281 1.83 -5.92 -22.33
N ALA A 282 1.06 -6.03 -23.42
CA ALA A 282 0.65 -7.30 -24.00
C ALA A 282 1.79 -8.06 -24.70
N SER A 283 2.93 -7.41 -24.94
CA SER A 283 4.10 -8.02 -25.61
C SER A 283 5.25 -8.35 -24.64
N ARG A 284 5.14 -7.99 -23.35
CA ARG A 284 6.23 -8.10 -22.39
C ARG A 284 5.80 -8.89 -21.16
N ASP A 285 6.70 -9.74 -20.68
CA ASP A 285 6.42 -10.58 -19.54
C ASP A 285 6.12 -9.75 -18.27
N PRO A 286 5.10 -10.14 -17.49
CA PRO A 286 4.82 -9.56 -16.18
C PRO A 286 5.99 -9.71 -15.22
N LEU A 287 5.85 -9.14 -14.02
CA LEU A 287 6.70 -9.55 -12.90
C LEU A 287 6.41 -11.03 -12.62
N LEU A 288 7.42 -11.87 -12.84
CA LEU A 288 7.36 -13.32 -12.65
C LEU A 288 7.96 -13.69 -11.29
N MET A 289 7.71 -14.93 -10.87
CA MET A 289 8.32 -15.50 -9.68
C MET A 289 9.86 -15.43 -9.71
N ASP A 290 10.48 -15.68 -10.85
CA ASP A 290 11.94 -15.62 -11.02
C ASP A 290 12.51 -14.22 -10.69
N ASP A 291 11.75 -13.15 -10.94
CA ASP A 291 12.17 -11.78 -10.64
C ASP A 291 12.14 -11.44 -9.13
N LEU A 292 11.51 -12.29 -8.32
CA LEU A 292 11.38 -12.17 -6.86
C LEU A 292 12.01 -13.38 -6.12
N SER A 293 12.73 -14.23 -6.84
CA SER A 293 13.27 -15.50 -6.32
C SER A 293 14.31 -15.31 -5.21
N ASP A 294 14.99 -14.16 -5.19
CA ASP A 294 15.93 -13.77 -4.15
C ASP A 294 15.28 -13.62 -2.77
N GLU A 295 13.98 -13.33 -2.72
CA GLU A 295 13.23 -13.11 -1.47
C GLU A 295 12.59 -14.39 -0.90
N ILE A 296 12.54 -15.48 -1.67
CA ILE A 296 11.77 -16.69 -1.31
C ILE A 296 12.29 -17.34 -0.02
N HIS A 297 13.60 -17.41 0.16
CA HIS A 297 14.22 -18.08 1.30
C HIS A 297 14.74 -17.13 2.38
N THR A 298 14.67 -15.81 2.16
CA THR A 298 15.25 -14.79 3.06
C THR A 298 14.19 -13.96 3.78
N SER A 299 12.91 -14.21 3.50
CA SER A 299 11.80 -13.54 4.17
C SER A 299 11.82 -13.85 5.68
N GLN A 300 11.60 -12.84 6.51
CA GLN A 300 11.49 -12.99 7.97
C GLN A 300 10.06 -13.12 8.47
N VAL A 301 9.06 -12.91 7.58
CA VAL A 301 7.64 -12.91 7.95
C VAL A 301 6.85 -14.08 7.36
N TYR A 302 7.44 -14.79 6.38
CA TYR A 302 6.88 -15.95 5.70
C TYR A 302 7.93 -17.04 5.53
N ASP A 303 7.50 -18.30 5.61
CA ASP A 303 8.25 -19.45 5.11
C ASP A 303 8.31 -19.45 3.57
N SER A 304 9.18 -20.30 3.00
CA SER A 304 9.44 -20.34 1.57
C SER A 304 8.25 -20.81 0.73
N GLU A 305 7.43 -21.73 1.25
CA GLU A 305 6.26 -22.25 0.52
C GLU A 305 5.19 -21.16 0.40
N THR A 306 4.90 -20.49 1.52
CA THR A 306 4.04 -19.31 1.55
C THR A 306 4.55 -18.23 0.61
N LYS A 307 5.85 -17.94 0.63
CA LYS A 307 6.45 -16.89 -0.20
C LYS A 307 6.38 -17.21 -1.70
N GLU A 308 6.58 -18.47 -2.08
CA GLU A 308 6.41 -18.93 -3.46
C GLU A 308 4.97 -18.73 -3.94
N MET A 309 3.99 -19.08 -3.09
CA MET A 309 2.57 -18.85 -3.40
C MET A 309 2.23 -17.37 -3.54
N LEU A 310 2.77 -16.50 -2.68
CA LEU A 310 2.58 -15.05 -2.80
C LEU A 310 3.20 -14.49 -4.10
N CYS A 311 4.35 -15.01 -4.53
CA CYS A 311 4.96 -14.62 -5.82
C CYS A 311 4.09 -15.06 -7.02
N LYS A 312 3.46 -16.24 -6.95
CA LYS A 312 2.49 -16.71 -7.95
C LYS A 312 1.25 -15.81 -7.97
N ILE A 313 0.74 -15.39 -6.82
CA ILE A 313 -0.39 -14.45 -6.71
C ILE A 313 -0.02 -13.08 -7.30
N MET A 314 1.18 -12.55 -7.01
CA MET A 314 1.69 -11.31 -7.60
C MET A 314 1.76 -11.40 -9.14
N THR A 315 2.25 -12.53 -9.68
CA THR A 315 2.28 -12.77 -11.13
C THR A 315 0.87 -12.77 -11.72
N SER A 316 -0.08 -13.42 -11.04
CA SER A 316 -1.50 -13.43 -11.42
C SER A 316 -2.09 -12.00 -11.44
N LEU A 317 -1.82 -11.21 -10.40
CA LEU A 317 -2.25 -9.81 -10.28
C LEU A 317 -1.66 -8.92 -11.39
N CYS A 318 -0.38 -9.10 -11.74
CA CYS A 318 0.22 -8.41 -12.88
C CYS A 318 -0.54 -8.70 -14.17
N ARG A 319 -0.88 -9.97 -14.42
CA ARG A 319 -1.67 -10.38 -15.60
C ARG A 319 -3.09 -9.81 -15.57
N LEU A 320 -3.71 -9.73 -14.39
CA LEU A 320 -5.02 -9.11 -14.22
C LEU A 320 -4.97 -7.62 -14.58
N ALA A 321 -3.94 -6.90 -14.11
CA ALA A 321 -3.74 -5.49 -14.42
C ALA A 321 -3.64 -5.24 -15.94
N VAL A 322 -3.07 -6.18 -16.70
CA VAL A 322 -3.08 -6.13 -18.17
C VAL A 322 -4.51 -6.22 -18.70
N SER A 323 -5.27 -7.23 -18.28
CA SER A 323 -6.65 -7.44 -18.74
C SER A 323 -7.58 -6.27 -18.35
N LEU A 324 -7.40 -5.69 -17.16
CA LEU A 324 -8.16 -4.53 -16.69
C LEU A 324 -7.88 -3.25 -17.49
N THR A 325 -6.76 -3.17 -18.22
CA THR A 325 -6.37 -1.94 -18.93
C THR A 325 -7.44 -1.53 -19.95
N ASN A 326 -7.91 -2.46 -20.80
CA ASN A 326 -8.93 -2.16 -21.80
C ASN A 326 -10.31 -1.87 -21.16
N VAL A 327 -10.63 -2.57 -20.06
CA VAL A 327 -11.86 -2.33 -19.29
C VAL A 327 -11.90 -0.89 -18.78
N ILE A 328 -10.83 -0.47 -18.10
CA ILE A 328 -10.75 0.86 -17.50
C ILE A 328 -10.76 1.94 -18.56
N MET A 329 -10.05 1.75 -19.69
CA MET A 329 -10.07 2.70 -20.80
C MET A 329 -11.46 2.83 -21.45
N THR A 330 -12.26 1.77 -21.46
CA THR A 330 -13.64 1.79 -21.96
C THR A 330 -14.58 2.51 -20.97
N LEU A 331 -14.41 2.27 -19.67
CA LEU A 331 -15.25 2.88 -18.62
C LEU A 331 -14.91 4.35 -18.35
N TYR A 332 -13.64 4.71 -18.45
CA TYR A 332 -13.11 6.04 -18.12
C TYR A 332 -12.18 6.53 -19.24
N PRO A 333 -12.73 6.86 -20.42
CA PRO A 333 -11.93 7.35 -21.54
C PRO A 333 -11.23 8.67 -21.18
N LEU A 334 -10.05 8.89 -21.75
CA LEU A 334 -9.30 10.14 -21.58
C LEU A 334 -10.02 11.34 -22.20
N ASP A 335 -10.72 11.11 -23.30
CA ASP A 335 -11.55 12.09 -23.98
C ASP A 335 -13.02 11.62 -23.93
N PRO A 336 -13.88 12.25 -23.11
CA PRO A 336 -15.29 11.90 -23.04
C PRO A 336 -16.09 12.29 -24.30
N PHE A 337 -15.54 13.15 -25.16
CA PHE A 337 -16.22 13.68 -26.35
C PHE A 337 -15.31 13.57 -27.57
N PRO A 338 -15.03 12.35 -28.06
CA PRO A 338 -14.29 12.20 -29.30
C PRO A 338 -15.04 12.92 -30.42
N ASP A 339 -14.34 13.75 -31.18
CA ASP A 339 -14.90 14.51 -32.29
C ASP A 339 -15.74 13.58 -33.18
N GLY A 340 -17.04 13.90 -33.30
CA GLY A 340 -18.03 13.06 -33.91
C GLY A 340 -17.70 12.69 -35.36
N GLN A 341 -17.15 11.49 -35.56
CA GLN A 341 -17.26 10.78 -36.83
C GLN A 341 -17.96 9.45 -36.58
N GLY A 342 -19.19 9.37 -37.09
CA GLY A 342 -20.13 8.28 -36.89
C GLY A 342 -19.71 6.95 -37.53
N GLY A 343 -18.95 6.17 -36.78
CA GLY A 343 -18.84 4.72 -36.89
C GLY A 343 -18.23 4.17 -35.60
N GLY A 344 -18.76 3.19 -34.90
CA GLY A 344 -19.93 2.35 -35.16
C GLY A 344 -20.18 1.49 -33.93
N GLN A 345 -21.44 1.34 -33.53
CA GLN A 345 -21.84 0.49 -32.41
C GLN A 345 -21.29 -0.94 -32.52
N SER A 346 -21.03 -1.45 -33.74
CA SER A 346 -20.41 -2.76 -33.95
C SER A 346 -18.92 -2.83 -33.59
N ALA A 347 -18.16 -1.74 -33.73
CA ALA A 347 -16.76 -1.67 -33.30
C ALA A 347 -16.67 -1.60 -31.77
N ASP A 348 -17.60 -0.89 -31.13
CA ASP A 348 -17.71 -0.84 -29.67
C ASP A 348 -18.15 -2.19 -29.09
N ILE A 349 -19.10 -2.90 -29.72
CA ILE A 349 -19.53 -4.24 -29.30
C ILE A 349 -18.41 -5.28 -29.50
N ALA A 350 -17.72 -5.27 -30.66
CA ALA A 350 -16.59 -6.17 -30.90
C ALA A 350 -15.41 -5.92 -29.93
N SER A 351 -15.22 -4.66 -29.51
CA SER A 351 -14.26 -4.29 -28.47
C SER A 351 -14.66 -4.86 -27.10
N ILE A 352 -15.94 -4.81 -26.75
CA ILE A 352 -16.46 -5.38 -25.49
C ILE A 352 -16.32 -6.91 -25.47
N ASP A 353 -16.62 -7.61 -26.57
CA ASP A 353 -16.47 -9.07 -26.66
C ASP A 353 -15.00 -9.51 -26.50
N ASP A 354 -14.05 -8.76 -27.08
CA ASP A 354 -12.61 -9.01 -26.88
C ASP A 354 -12.20 -8.78 -25.41
N ILE A 355 -12.67 -7.70 -24.80
CA ILE A 355 -12.41 -7.40 -23.37
C ILE A 355 -12.94 -8.53 -22.48
N GLN A 356 -14.19 -8.96 -22.69
CA GLN A 356 -14.78 -10.07 -21.96
C GLN A 356 -13.97 -11.35 -22.18
N SER A 357 -13.61 -11.67 -23.42
CA SER A 357 -12.83 -12.87 -23.74
C SER A 357 -11.47 -12.89 -23.03
N ARG A 358 -10.75 -11.75 -22.97
CA ARG A 358 -9.47 -11.63 -22.25
C ARG A 358 -9.62 -11.78 -20.74
N LEU A 359 -10.67 -11.21 -20.15
CA LEU A 359 -10.97 -11.38 -18.73
C LEU A 359 -11.30 -12.83 -18.39
N HIS A 360 -12.16 -13.48 -19.17
CA HIS A 360 -12.49 -14.89 -18.99
C HIS A 360 -11.27 -15.80 -19.19
N TYR A 361 -10.43 -15.50 -20.18
CA TYR A 361 -9.17 -16.21 -20.38
C TYR A 361 -8.26 -16.10 -19.15
N TRP A 362 -8.06 -14.88 -18.62
CA TRP A 362 -7.29 -14.69 -17.39
C TRP A 362 -7.91 -15.46 -16.22
N ALA A 363 -9.23 -15.40 -16.04
CA ALA A 363 -9.94 -16.08 -14.97
C ALA A 363 -9.80 -17.61 -15.04
N ALA A 364 -9.75 -18.17 -16.25
CA ALA A 364 -9.59 -19.60 -16.48
C ALA A 364 -8.14 -20.09 -16.30
N THR A 365 -7.15 -19.26 -16.61
CA THR A 365 -5.74 -19.70 -16.73
C THR A 365 -4.81 -19.17 -15.64
N HIS A 366 -5.17 -18.07 -14.99
CA HIS A 366 -4.26 -17.33 -14.12
C HIS A 366 -4.85 -16.99 -12.76
N MET A 367 -6.18 -17.00 -12.60
CA MET A 367 -6.82 -16.78 -11.30
C MET A 367 -6.51 -17.93 -10.35
N LEU A 368 -5.85 -17.60 -9.24
CA LEU A 368 -5.62 -18.53 -8.15
C LEU A 368 -6.83 -18.47 -7.21
N ARG A 369 -7.77 -19.39 -7.38
CA ARG A 369 -8.99 -19.42 -6.57
C ARG A 369 -8.67 -19.84 -5.12
N PRO A 370 -9.39 -19.28 -4.14
CA PRO A 370 -9.38 -19.82 -2.78
C PRO A 370 -9.76 -21.30 -2.80
N SER A 371 -8.94 -22.14 -2.16
CA SER A 371 -9.13 -23.59 -2.04
C SER A 371 -9.34 -23.96 -0.57
N PRO A 372 -10.07 -25.03 -0.25
CA PRO A 372 -10.08 -25.59 1.10
C PRO A 372 -8.68 -25.87 1.64
N GLU A 373 -7.74 -26.26 0.77
CA GLU A 373 -6.32 -26.51 1.10
C GLU A 373 -5.58 -25.25 1.58
N ASP A 374 -6.12 -24.05 1.33
CA ASP A 374 -5.52 -22.82 1.83
C ASP A 374 -5.61 -22.70 3.36
N SER A 375 -6.42 -23.54 4.03
CA SER A 375 -6.43 -23.63 5.50
C SER A 375 -5.11 -24.15 6.06
N ASP A 376 -4.38 -24.91 5.26
CA ASP A 376 -3.10 -25.52 5.66
C ASP A 376 -1.92 -24.57 5.37
N CYS A 377 -2.18 -23.49 4.62
CA CYS A 377 -1.22 -22.44 4.31
C CYS A 377 -1.31 -21.26 5.30
N HIS A 378 -0.31 -20.38 5.28
CA HIS A 378 -0.40 -19.12 5.99
C HIS A 378 -1.61 -18.29 5.53
N SER A 379 -2.35 -17.69 6.47
CA SER A 379 -3.62 -16.97 6.23
C SER A 379 -3.54 -15.86 5.16
N SER A 380 -2.36 -15.27 4.98
CA SER A 380 -2.09 -14.30 3.91
C SER A 380 -2.34 -14.85 2.51
N VAL A 381 -2.09 -16.14 2.25
CA VAL A 381 -2.32 -16.76 0.93
C VAL A 381 -3.80 -16.66 0.56
N ALA A 382 -4.69 -17.11 1.45
CA ALA A 382 -6.13 -17.00 1.25
C ALA A 382 -6.58 -15.54 1.07
N PHE A 383 -6.06 -14.64 1.90
CA PHE A 383 -6.37 -13.20 1.82
C PHE A 383 -6.00 -12.61 0.45
N PHE A 384 -4.79 -12.84 -0.05
CA PHE A 384 -4.34 -12.25 -1.32
C PHE A 384 -4.97 -12.90 -2.55
N LYS A 385 -5.33 -14.19 -2.49
CA LYS A 385 -6.19 -14.84 -3.50
C LYS A 385 -7.55 -14.17 -3.57
N GLN A 386 -8.21 -13.97 -2.42
CA GLN A 386 -9.51 -13.29 -2.34
C GLN A 386 -9.43 -11.84 -2.82
N LEU A 387 -8.38 -11.10 -2.44
CA LEU A 387 -8.19 -9.73 -2.88
C LEU A 387 -8.00 -9.63 -4.40
N THR A 388 -7.25 -10.56 -5.00
CA THR A 388 -7.07 -10.62 -6.46
C THR A 388 -8.38 -10.96 -7.17
N ALA A 389 -9.19 -11.88 -6.59
CA ALA A 389 -10.52 -12.20 -7.09
C ALA A 389 -11.47 -11.00 -7.01
N LEU A 390 -11.42 -10.23 -5.92
CA LEU A 390 -12.24 -9.02 -5.74
C LEU A 390 -11.94 -7.93 -6.78
N TYR A 391 -10.71 -7.83 -7.29
CA TYR A 391 -10.40 -6.90 -8.38
C TYR A 391 -10.91 -7.37 -9.75
N PHE A 392 -11.21 -8.66 -9.88
CA PHE A 392 -11.75 -9.25 -11.10
C PHE A 392 -13.29 -9.16 -11.15
N GLU A 393 -13.95 -9.39 -10.00
CA GLU A 393 -15.40 -9.25 -9.82
C GLU A 393 -15.87 -7.80 -9.92
#